data_AF-X1DT64-F1
#
_entry.id   AF-X1DT64-F1
#
_cell.length_a   1.000
_cell.length_b   1.000
_cell.length_c   1.000
_cell.angle_alpha   90.00
_cell.angle_beta   90.00
_cell.angle_gamma   90.00
#
_symmetry.space_group_name_H-M   'P 1'
#
loop_
_entity.id
_entity.type
_entity.pdbx_description
1 polymer ?
#
loop_
_entity_poly.entity_id
_entity_poly.type
_entity_poly.pdbx_seq_one_letter_code
_entity_poly.pdbx_strand_id
1 'polypeptide(L)'
;VVIIAAVVFLAGIASWVGYEYYKDYKSDPLREVVIEVNGVPFNMEYFVKTLDIYVPLSTFYATLAPDQVTSRGHMVQAIAIQANSKDDVNSATDEITAILRDRHRLREWEEDDFSVISMESMAGIAGEMLGLIRLILAAIAGISLLVGAIGIM
;
A
#
# COMPACT_ATOMS: atom_id res chain seq x y z
N VAL A 1 -10.83 9.78 23.27
CA VAL A 1 -9.68 10.11 24.16
C VAL A 1 -8.62 9.01 24.15
N VAL A 2 -8.97 7.74 24.45
CA VAL A 2 -8.02 6.61 24.47
C VAL A 2 -7.33 6.36 23.10
N ILE A 3 -8.09 6.43 22.00
CA ILE A 3 -7.54 6.22 20.64
C ILE A 3 -6.57 7.34 20.24
N ILE A 4 -6.87 8.60 20.59
CA ILE A 4 -6.01 9.75 20.27
C ILE A 4 -4.69 9.66 21.05
N ALA A 5 -4.74 9.22 22.32
CA ALA A 5 -3.54 9.02 23.12
C ALA A 5 -2.61 7.93 22.55
N ALA A 6 -3.17 6.81 22.06
CA ALA A 6 -2.38 5.73 21.46
C ALA A 6 -1.68 6.14 20.16
N VAL A 7 -2.37 6.91 19.31
CA VAL A 7 -1.81 7.40 18.03
C VAL A 7 -0.70 8.43 18.25
N VAL A 8 -0.88 9.35 19.21
CA VAL A 8 0.14 10.35 19.55
C VAL A 8 1.37 9.71 20.20
N PHE A 9 1.19 8.67 21.02
CA PHE A 9 2.29 7.94 21.64
C PHE A 9 3.13 7.17 20.60
N LEU A 10 2.49 6.50 19.65
CA LEU A 10 3.17 5.81 18.55
C LEU A 10 3.91 6.79 17.61
N ALA A 11 3.28 7.93 17.28
CA ALA A 11 3.91 8.96 16.46
C ALA A 11 5.13 9.60 17.16
N GLY A 12 5.05 9.80 18.49
CA GLY A 12 6.15 10.34 19.29
C GLY A 12 7.38 9.42 19.33
N ILE A 13 7.16 8.11 19.51
CA ILE A 13 8.25 7.12 19.49
C ILE A 13 8.87 7.02 18.09
N ALA A 14 8.05 6.97 17.04
CA ALA A 14 8.54 6.92 15.66
C ALA A 14 9.35 8.17 15.28
N SER A 15 8.94 9.35 15.74
CA SER A 15 9.64 10.62 15.49
C SER A 15 10.95 10.75 16.26
N TRP A 16 11.04 10.23 17.49
CA TRP A 16 12.25 10.28 18.30
C TRP A 16 13.32 9.31 17.78
N VAL A 17 12.92 8.06 17.48
CA VAL A 17 13.80 7.06 16.87
C VAL A 17 14.29 7.52 15.49
N GLY A 18 13.43 8.18 14.70
CA GLY A 18 13.80 8.72 13.39
C GLY A 18 14.82 9.88 13.43
N TYR A 19 14.84 10.68 14.50
CA TYR A 19 15.71 11.86 14.60
C TYR A 19 17.16 11.50 15.00
N GLU A 20 17.34 10.55 15.91
CA GLU A 20 18.67 10.07 16.32
C GLU A 20 19.40 9.37 15.16
N TYR A 21 18.65 8.77 14.21
CA TYR A 21 19.16 7.96 13.11
C TYR A 21 19.71 8.75 11.90
N TYR A 22 19.31 10.00 11.72
CA TYR A 22 19.69 10.78 10.52
C TYR A 22 21.19 11.15 10.49
N LYS A 23 21.91 11.06 11.62
CA LYS A 23 23.31 11.50 11.72
C LYS A 23 24.36 10.46 11.35
N ASP A 24 24.02 9.17 11.24
CA ASP A 24 25.03 8.09 11.10
C ASP A 24 24.73 7.15 9.92
N TYR A 25 24.38 7.73 8.77
CA TYR A 25 23.95 7.02 7.56
C TYR A 25 25.11 6.36 6.76
N LYS A 26 26.37 6.53 7.15
CA LYS A 26 27.49 6.36 6.20
C LYS A 26 28.12 4.96 6.09
N SER A 27 27.69 3.94 6.83
CA SER A 27 28.48 2.70 6.90
C SER A 27 27.75 1.36 6.73
N ASP A 28 26.43 1.23 6.90
CA ASP A 28 25.77 -0.07 6.73
C ASP A 28 24.25 0.05 6.44
N PRO A 29 23.74 -0.46 5.30
CA PRO A 29 22.31 -0.44 4.98
C PRO A 29 21.48 -1.51 5.72
N LEU A 30 22.11 -2.51 6.36
CA LEU A 30 21.45 -3.53 7.17
C LEU A 30 21.90 -3.40 8.63
N ARG A 31 21.00 -2.94 9.52
CA ARG A 31 21.28 -2.91 10.96
C ARG A 31 20.15 -3.59 11.74
N GLU A 32 20.54 -4.57 12.55
CA GLU A 32 19.70 -5.14 13.60
C GLU A 32 19.69 -4.16 14.78
N VAL A 33 18.51 -3.64 15.13
CA VAL A 33 18.34 -2.78 16.30
C VAL A 33 17.64 -3.58 17.37
N VAL A 34 18.32 -3.77 18.50
CA VAL A 34 17.73 -4.40 19.68
C VAL A 34 17.09 -3.30 20.52
N ILE A 35 15.75 -3.28 20.57
CA ILE A 35 15.00 -2.36 21.41
C ILE A 35 14.48 -3.14 22.62
N GLU A 36 14.81 -2.70 23.83
CA GLU A 36 14.25 -3.29 25.04
C GLU A 36 12.95 -2.57 25.43
N VAL A 37 11.83 -3.29 25.38
CA VAL A 37 10.54 -2.82 25.89
C VAL A 37 10.20 -3.63 27.13
N ASN A 38 10.18 -2.97 28.29
CA ASN A 38 9.95 -3.62 29.60
C ASN A 38 10.94 -4.76 29.92
N GLY A 39 12.21 -4.62 29.50
CA GLY A 39 13.26 -5.63 29.75
C GLY A 39 13.19 -6.86 28.85
N VAL A 40 12.32 -6.86 27.84
CA VAL A 40 12.30 -7.87 26.77
C VAL A 40 13.02 -7.29 25.55
N PRO A 41 14.12 -7.91 25.08
CA PRO A 41 14.79 -7.49 23.85
C PRO A 41 13.93 -7.87 22.64
N PHE A 42 13.60 -6.88 21.81
CA PHE A 42 12.98 -7.06 20.50
C PHE A 42 14.03 -6.76 19.42
N ASN A 43 14.35 -7.77 18.62
CA ASN A 43 15.24 -7.60 17.48
C ASN A 43 14.39 -7.18 16.29
N MET A 44 14.65 -5.96 15.81
CA MET A 44 14.00 -5.40 14.65
C MET A 44 15.02 -5.21 13.53
N GLU A 45 14.80 -5.93 12.44
CA GLU A 45 15.57 -5.77 11.21
C GLU A 45 14.84 -4.75 10.33
N TYR A 46 15.46 -3.61 10.06
CA TYR A 46 14.91 -2.56 9.21
C TYR A 46 15.86 -2.25 8.06
N PHE A 47 15.32 -2.18 6.85
CA PHE A 47 16.03 -1.74 5.65
C PHE A 47 15.73 -0.26 5.37
N VAL A 48 16.74 0.60 5.52
CA VAL A 48 16.60 2.03 5.19
C VAL A 48 16.90 2.23 3.70
N LYS A 49 15.85 2.20 2.88
CA LYS A 49 15.95 2.46 1.43
C LYS A 49 16.34 3.93 1.20
N THR A 50 17.59 4.19 0.86
CA THR A 50 18.13 5.56 0.87
C THR A 50 18.36 6.17 -0.52
N LEU A 51 18.28 5.40 -1.60
CA LEU A 51 18.42 5.94 -2.95
C LEU A 51 17.58 5.15 -3.95
N ASP A 52 16.67 5.85 -4.64
CA ASP A 52 15.99 5.33 -5.82
C ASP A 52 16.80 5.70 -7.05
N ILE A 53 17.44 4.71 -7.67
CA ILE A 53 18.21 4.87 -8.90
C ILE A 53 17.31 4.49 -10.08
N TYR A 54 17.06 5.45 -10.97
CA TYR A 54 16.34 5.20 -12.21
C TYR A 54 17.33 4.84 -13.31
N VAL A 55 17.18 3.63 -13.84
CA VAL A 55 17.98 3.13 -14.96
C VAL A 55 17.02 2.80 -16.11
N PRO A 56 17.35 3.13 -17.37
CA PRO A 56 16.56 2.69 -18.51
C PRO A 56 16.39 1.16 -18.50
N LEU A 57 15.18 0.69 -18.80
CA LEU A 57 14.86 -0.74 -18.73
C LEU A 57 15.75 -1.58 -19.68
N SER A 58 16.07 -1.04 -20.85
CA SER A 58 17.01 -1.68 -21.79
C SER A 58 18.40 -1.85 -21.19
N THR A 59 18.89 -0.84 -20.45
CA THR A 59 20.17 -0.91 -19.76
C THR A 59 20.14 -1.93 -18.62
N PHE A 60 19.05 -1.97 -17.84
CA PHE A 60 18.89 -2.94 -16.75
C PHE A 60 19.03 -4.39 -17.25
N TYR A 61 18.36 -4.75 -18.34
CA TYR A 61 18.49 -6.08 -18.95
C TYR A 61 19.86 -6.33 -19.56
N ALA A 62 20.51 -5.30 -20.12
CA ALA A 62 21.82 -5.46 -20.76
C ALA A 62 22.97 -5.64 -19.74
N THR A 63 22.85 -5.09 -18.53
CA THR A 63 24.00 -5.01 -17.60
C THR A 63 23.75 -5.64 -16.22
N LEU A 64 22.55 -5.49 -15.66
CA LEU A 64 22.28 -5.85 -14.25
C LEU A 64 21.50 -7.15 -14.11
N ALA A 65 20.66 -7.50 -15.08
CA ALA A 65 19.86 -8.71 -15.08
C ALA A 65 19.85 -9.43 -16.44
N PRO A 66 21.04 -9.78 -16.99
CA PRO A 66 21.12 -10.49 -18.27
C PRO A 66 20.40 -11.84 -18.25
N ASP A 67 20.38 -12.52 -17.10
CA ASP A 67 19.71 -13.82 -16.93
C ASP A 67 18.18 -13.72 -16.93
N GLN A 68 17.61 -12.53 -16.70
CA GLN A 68 16.17 -12.30 -16.79
C GLN A 68 15.69 -12.16 -18.24
N VAL A 69 16.60 -12.10 -19.21
CA VAL A 69 16.30 -12.21 -20.64
C VAL A 69 16.19 -13.69 -20.97
N THR A 70 15.04 -14.27 -20.64
CA THR A 70 14.75 -15.67 -21.00
C THR A 70 14.36 -15.76 -22.48
N SER A 71 14.40 -16.97 -23.06
CA SER A 71 13.88 -17.21 -24.42
C SER A 71 12.40 -16.86 -24.60
N ARG A 72 11.67 -16.55 -23.52
CA ARG A 72 10.27 -16.10 -23.52
C ARG A 72 10.11 -14.57 -23.51
N GLY A 73 11.20 -13.80 -23.41
CA GLY A 73 11.18 -12.34 -23.44
C GLY A 73 11.57 -11.67 -22.12
N HIS A 74 11.30 -10.37 -22.05
CA HIS A 74 11.67 -9.48 -20.95
C HIS A 74 10.53 -9.44 -19.92
N MET A 75 10.81 -9.82 -18.67
CA MET A 75 9.82 -9.79 -17.58
C MET A 75 9.81 -8.41 -16.88
N VAL A 76 8.64 -7.81 -16.75
CA VAL A 76 8.43 -6.56 -16.01
C VAL A 76 7.55 -6.81 -14.79
N GLN A 77 7.87 -6.18 -13.66
CA GLN A 77 7.11 -6.35 -12.41
C GLN A 77 5.89 -5.43 -12.33
N ALA A 78 5.98 -4.24 -12.92
CA ALA A 78 4.91 -3.25 -12.90
C ALA A 78 4.99 -2.37 -14.14
N ILE A 79 3.83 -1.94 -14.63
CA ILE A 79 3.70 -1.01 -15.74
C ILE A 79 2.78 0.12 -15.27
N ALA A 80 3.29 1.34 -15.29
CA ALA A 80 2.48 2.53 -15.03
C ALA A 80 1.82 2.97 -16.34
N ILE A 81 0.50 3.12 -16.33
CA ILE A 81 -0.31 3.50 -17.49
C ILE A 81 -1.11 4.75 -17.12
N GLN A 82 -1.22 5.69 -18.06
CA GLN A 82 -2.00 6.91 -17.90
C GLN A 82 -3.16 6.91 -18.89
N ALA A 83 -4.39 7.04 -18.39
CA ALA A 83 -5.58 7.22 -19.20
C ALA A 83 -5.66 8.65 -19.75
N ASN A 84 -6.32 8.82 -20.91
CA ASN A 84 -6.48 10.14 -21.54
C ASN A 84 -7.40 11.06 -20.73
N SER A 85 -8.41 10.48 -20.08
CA SER A 85 -9.36 11.19 -19.23
C SER A 85 -9.76 10.32 -18.02
N LYS A 86 -10.45 10.91 -17.05
CA LYS A 86 -10.97 10.18 -15.88
C LYS A 86 -12.08 9.20 -16.27
N ASP A 87 -12.96 9.61 -17.18
CA ASP A 87 -14.10 8.79 -17.59
C ASP A 87 -13.66 7.53 -18.35
N ASP A 88 -12.47 7.58 -18.98
CA ASP A 88 -11.89 6.45 -19.72
C ASP A 88 -11.21 5.41 -18.82
N VAL A 89 -11.01 5.67 -17.53
CA VAL A 89 -10.22 4.79 -16.65
C VAL A 89 -10.80 3.37 -16.56
N ASN A 90 -12.13 3.25 -16.45
CA ASN A 90 -12.80 1.95 -16.39
C ASN A 90 -12.69 1.21 -17.73
N SER A 91 -12.99 1.88 -18.85
CA SER A 91 -12.85 1.29 -20.19
C SER A 91 -11.42 0.86 -20.47
N ALA A 92 -10.45 1.70 -20.13
CA ALA A 92 -9.03 1.39 -20.28
C ALA A 92 -8.63 0.18 -19.41
N THR A 93 -9.16 0.07 -18.18
CA THR A 93 -8.89 -1.07 -17.30
C THR A 93 -9.39 -2.39 -17.93
N ASP A 94 -10.60 -2.38 -18.49
CA ASP A 94 -11.18 -3.55 -19.17
C ASP A 94 -10.38 -3.93 -20.42
N GLU A 95 -10.01 -2.95 -21.26
CA GLU A 95 -9.19 -3.16 -22.45
C GLU A 95 -7.80 -3.70 -22.11
N ILE A 96 -7.12 -3.12 -21.11
CA ILE A 96 -5.82 -3.58 -20.63
C ILE A 96 -5.92 -5.03 -20.14
N THR A 97 -6.97 -5.35 -19.39
CA THR A 97 -7.21 -6.70 -18.88
C THR A 97 -7.36 -7.68 -20.04
N ALA A 98 -8.18 -7.36 -21.04
CA ALA A 98 -8.37 -8.20 -22.21
C ALA A 98 -7.06 -8.42 -23.00
N ILE A 99 -6.27 -7.36 -23.21
CA ILE A 99 -4.98 -7.43 -23.90
C ILE A 99 -3.99 -8.30 -23.11
N LEU A 100 -3.93 -8.15 -21.79
CA LEU A 100 -3.02 -8.93 -20.96
C LEU A 100 -3.42 -10.41 -20.92
N ARG A 101 -4.72 -10.73 -20.81
CA ARG A 101 -5.21 -12.12 -20.91
C ARG A 101 -4.84 -12.77 -22.23
N ASP A 102 -5.00 -12.06 -23.35
CA ASP A 102 -4.61 -12.55 -24.67
C ASP A 102 -3.09 -12.78 -24.78
N ARG A 103 -2.28 -11.82 -24.32
CA ARG A 103 -0.81 -11.94 -24.34
C ARG A 103 -0.29 -13.05 -23.43
N HIS A 104 -0.90 -13.24 -22.27
CA HIS A 104 -0.57 -14.31 -21.33
C HIS A 104 -1.20 -15.65 -21.74
N ARG A 105 -2.02 -15.66 -22.80
CA ARG A 105 -2.72 -16.84 -23.34
C ARG A 105 -3.62 -17.52 -22.29
N LEU A 106 -4.22 -16.71 -21.41
CA LEU A 106 -5.14 -17.16 -20.38
C LEU A 106 -6.46 -17.57 -21.02
N ARG A 107 -6.98 -18.74 -20.63
CA ARG A 107 -8.31 -19.20 -21.05
C ARG A 107 -9.39 -18.46 -20.26
N GLU A 108 -10.63 -18.44 -20.74
CA GLU A 108 -11.71 -17.67 -20.08
C GLU A 108 -11.98 -18.10 -18.62
N TRP A 109 -11.74 -19.37 -18.30
CA TRP A 109 -11.93 -19.92 -16.94
C TRP A 109 -10.66 -19.84 -16.07
N GLU A 110 -9.56 -19.34 -16.61
CA GLU A 110 -8.30 -19.19 -15.89
C GLU A 110 -8.31 -17.87 -15.12
N GLU A 111 -7.84 -17.90 -13.88
CA GLU A 111 -7.68 -16.70 -13.06
C GLU A 111 -6.56 -15.81 -13.62
N ASP A 112 -6.68 -14.49 -13.45
CA ASP A 112 -5.66 -13.54 -13.88
C ASP A 112 -4.38 -13.72 -13.03
N ASP A 113 -3.23 -13.83 -13.69
CA ASP A 113 -1.90 -13.84 -13.06
C ASP A 113 -1.31 -12.43 -12.88
N PHE A 114 -2.10 -11.40 -13.19
CA PHE A 114 -1.76 -9.98 -13.06
C PHE A 114 -2.86 -9.22 -12.32
N SER A 115 -2.56 -8.00 -11.87
CA SER A 115 -3.53 -7.11 -11.25
C SER A 115 -3.49 -5.73 -11.91
N VAL A 116 -4.66 -5.20 -12.26
CA VAL A 116 -4.82 -3.84 -12.76
C VAL A 116 -5.41 -2.99 -11.65
N ILE A 117 -4.62 -2.06 -11.12
CA ILE A 117 -5.01 -1.21 -9.99
C ILE A 117 -5.13 0.23 -10.49
N SER A 118 -6.34 0.78 -10.40
CA SER A 118 -6.57 2.22 -10.61
C SER A 118 -6.56 2.96 -9.28
N MET A 119 -6.10 4.21 -9.26
CA MET A 119 -6.15 5.02 -8.03
C MET A 119 -7.59 5.26 -7.55
N GLU A 120 -8.57 5.18 -8.46
CA GLU A 120 -9.98 5.36 -8.15
C GLU A 120 -10.58 4.14 -7.43
N SER A 121 -10.16 2.91 -7.77
CA SER A 121 -10.60 1.70 -7.05
C SER A 121 -10.14 1.74 -5.58
N MET A 122 -8.96 2.29 -5.32
CA MET A 122 -8.42 2.45 -3.96
C MET A 122 -9.23 3.45 -3.13
N ALA A 123 -9.72 4.53 -3.75
CA ALA A 123 -10.61 5.49 -3.11
C ALA A 123 -12.02 4.90 -2.86
N GLY A 124 -12.51 4.05 -3.76
CA GLY A 124 -13.79 3.35 -3.61
C GLY A 124 -13.83 2.45 -2.38
N ILE A 125 -12.79 1.64 -2.17
CA ILE A 125 -12.68 0.73 -1.02
C ILE A 125 -12.72 1.50 0.31
N ALA A 126 -11.98 2.61 0.40
CA ALA A 126 -12.00 3.46 1.58
C ALA A 126 -13.39 4.09 1.80
N GLY A 127 -14.05 4.51 0.73
CA GLY A 127 -15.42 5.06 0.77
C GLY A 127 -16.43 4.05 1.30
N GLU A 128 -16.34 2.80 0.89
CA GLU A 128 -17.24 1.71 1.32
C GLU A 128 -17.09 1.39 2.81
N MET A 129 -15.85 1.27 3.30
CA MET A 129 -15.59 1.09 4.73
C MET A 129 -16.12 2.27 5.56
N LEU A 130 -15.90 3.51 5.09
CA LEU A 130 -16.43 4.70 5.75
C LEU A 130 -17.96 4.74 5.74
N GLY A 131 -18.60 4.24 4.68
CA GLY A 131 -20.05 4.07 4.61
C GLY A 131 -20.59 3.14 5.71
N LEU A 132 -19.97 1.98 5.89
CA LEU A 132 -20.31 1.03 6.95
C LEU A 132 -20.14 1.64 8.35
N ILE A 133 -19.03 2.33 8.60
CA ILE A 133 -18.79 3.02 9.88
C ILE A 133 -19.88 4.07 10.13
N ARG A 134 -20.24 4.88 9.13
CA ARG A 134 -21.30 5.88 9.25
C ARG A 134 -22.64 5.25 9.59
N LEU A 135 -23.00 4.13 8.97
CA LEU A 135 -24.23 3.40 9.26
C LEU A 135 -24.29 2.98 10.73
N ILE A 136 -23.21 2.38 11.22
CA ILE A 136 -23.11 1.91 12.61
C ILE A 136 -23.21 3.09 13.57
N LEU A 137 -22.49 4.19 13.30
CA LEU A 137 -22.56 5.40 14.11
C LEU A 137 -23.97 6.02 14.12
N ALA A 138 -24.65 6.04 12.98
CA ALA A 138 -26.01 6.54 12.87
C ALA A 138 -27.00 5.68 13.67
N ALA A 139 -26.85 4.35 13.64
CA ALA A 139 -27.67 3.43 14.43
C ALA A 139 -27.47 3.66 15.93
N ILE A 140 -26.22 3.76 16.40
CA ILE A 140 -25.91 4.05 17.80
C ILE A 140 -26.48 5.41 18.21
N ALA A 141 -26.27 6.45 17.38
CA ALA A 141 -26.80 7.79 17.64
C ALA A 141 -28.35 7.79 17.71
N GLY A 142 -29.02 7.02 16.86
CA GLY A 142 -30.47 6.85 16.87
C GLY A 142 -30.98 6.20 18.15
N ILE A 143 -30.33 5.12 18.62
CA ILE A 143 -30.68 4.47 19.89
C ILE A 143 -30.43 5.43 21.06
N SER A 144 -29.30 6.14 21.08
CA SER A 144 -28.99 7.14 22.11
C SER A 144 -30.02 8.28 22.16
N LEU A 145 -30.49 8.74 20.99
CA LEU A 145 -31.54 9.75 20.91
C LEU A 145 -32.87 9.22 21.47
N LEU A 146 -33.25 7.99 21.13
CA LEU A 146 -34.46 7.35 21.61
C LEU A 146 -34.46 7.20 23.15
N VAL A 147 -33.36 6.68 23.71
CA VAL A 147 -33.20 6.50 25.16
C VAL A 147 -33.14 7.85 25.87
N GLY A 148 -32.42 8.82 25.30
CA GLY A 148 -32.38 10.18 25.83
C GLY A 148 -33.76 10.86 25.83
N ALA A 149 -34.59 10.62 24.83
CA ALA A 149 -35.94 11.18 24.76
C ALA A 149 -36.87 10.63 25.86
N ILE A 150 -36.71 9.36 26.25
CA ILE A 150 -37.48 8.77 27.36
C ILE A 150 -37.01 9.33 28.71
N GLY A 151 -35.71 9.59 28.87
CA GLY A 151 -35.15 10.09 30.14
C GLY A 151 -35.45 11.57 30.45
N ILE A 152 -36.05 12.32 29.53
CA ILE A 152 -36.51 13.70 29.75
C ILE A 152 -37.97 13.73 30.30
N MET A 153 -38.68 12.59 30.32
CA MET A 153 -39.97 12.43 31.01
C MET A 153 -39.78 12.11 32.49
#